data_AF-A0A2U1ME35-F1
#
_entry.id   AF-A0A2U1ME35-F1
#
_cell.length_a   1.000
_cell.length_b   1.000
_cell.length_c   1.000
_cell.angle_alpha   90.00
_cell.angle_beta   90.00
_cell.angle_gamma   90.00
#
_symmetry.space_group_name_H-M   'P 1'
#
loop_
_entity.id
_entity.type
_entity.pdbx_description
1 polymer ?
#
loop_
_entity_poly.entity_id
_entity_poly.type
_entity_poly.pdbx_seq_one_letter_code
_entity_poly.pdbx_strand_id
1 'polypeptide(L)'
;MSDNIMDKVNALGERLKIGGSEVGQKITAGMSSMSFKMKEFFQGPNQADNLVEEATAETLDEPDWATNLELCDMINHERISSIDMIRAIKKRIMLKSARIQYLTLVLLETVVKNCEKAFSEVAAERVLDEMVKLIDDPQTVVNNRNKALILIEAWGESTEELRYLPVYEETYKSLKSRGIRFPGRDTESLAPIFTPPRSIQAPEVFPVPPQNVHQEIPVRGLSAEQTKEAFDVARNSLELLSTVLSSSPQQDALQDDLTSTLVQQCRQSQLTVQRIVETGGDDEALLFEALSVNDEIQKVLSKYEEMKKPSEVHREPEPAMIAVAAEPDEPPHVGKEESLIRKPAGSRTVHLLVLVAPDV
;
A
#
# COMPACT_ATOMS: atom_id res chain seq x y z
N MET A 1 35.80 1.68 69.65
CA MET A 1 36.08 0.69 68.57
C MET A 1 34.94 -0.31 68.37
N SER A 2 34.01 -0.45 69.32
CA SER A 2 32.94 -1.47 69.29
C SER A 2 31.85 -1.22 68.24
N ASP A 3 31.45 0.04 68.07
CA ASP A 3 30.21 0.39 67.34
C ASP A 3 30.30 0.08 65.84
N ASN A 4 31.50 0.24 65.26
CA ASN A 4 31.78 -0.04 63.84
C ASN A 4 31.59 -1.52 63.45
N ILE A 5 31.61 -2.44 64.42
CA ILE A 5 31.42 -3.88 64.17
C ILE A 5 29.92 -4.22 64.14
N MET A 6 29.13 -3.62 65.03
CA MET A 6 27.68 -3.86 65.10
C MET A 6 26.98 -3.45 63.80
N ASP A 7 27.31 -2.26 63.28
CA ASP A 7 26.76 -1.75 62.02
C ASP A 7 27.16 -2.61 60.82
N LYS A 8 28.39 -3.13 60.80
CA LYS A 8 28.86 -4.04 59.74
C LYS A 8 28.15 -5.39 59.77
N VAL A 9 27.87 -5.93 60.96
CA VAL A 9 27.11 -7.18 61.11
C VAL A 9 25.65 -6.98 60.68
N ASN A 10 25.03 -5.86 61.06
CA ASN A 10 23.67 -5.51 60.62
C ASN A 10 23.60 -5.34 59.09
N ALA A 11 24.52 -4.59 58.48
CA ALA A 11 24.58 -4.41 57.04
C ALA A 11 24.85 -5.72 56.27
N LEU A 12 25.63 -6.65 56.84
CA LEU A 12 25.82 -7.98 56.26
C LEU A 12 24.54 -8.83 56.35
N GLY A 13 23.83 -8.74 57.49
CA GLY A 13 22.55 -9.41 57.71
C GLY A 13 21.45 -8.95 56.75
N GLU A 14 21.33 -7.63 56.51
CA GLU A 14 20.37 -7.10 55.54
C GLU A 14 20.69 -7.54 54.11
N ARG A 15 21.96 -7.51 53.69
CA ARG A 15 22.37 -7.98 52.35
C ARG A 15 22.13 -9.48 52.15
N LEU A 16 22.36 -10.30 53.18
CA LEU A 16 22.01 -11.73 53.15
C LEU A 16 20.50 -11.97 53.06
N LYS A 17 19.70 -11.16 53.78
CA LYS A 17 18.23 -11.25 53.76
C LYS A 17 17.64 -10.87 52.40
N ILE A 18 18.16 -9.82 51.76
CA ILE A 18 17.78 -9.39 50.41
C ILE A 18 18.16 -10.47 49.38
N GLY A 19 19.39 -10.98 49.44
CA GLY A 19 19.85 -12.06 48.54
C GLY A 19 19.01 -13.33 48.64
N GLY A 20 18.59 -13.71 49.86
CA GLY A 20 17.68 -14.85 50.07
C GLY A 20 16.31 -14.65 49.43
N SER A 21 15.70 -13.46 49.54
CA SER A 21 14.40 -13.18 48.93
C SER A 21 14.43 -13.15 47.40
N GLU A 22 15.48 -12.57 46.79
CA GLU A 22 15.59 -12.53 45.32
C GLU A 22 15.80 -13.91 44.71
N VAL A 23 16.62 -14.75 45.36
CA VAL A 23 16.84 -16.13 44.91
C VAL A 23 15.55 -16.95 45.05
N GLY A 24 14.81 -16.80 46.15
CA GLY A 24 13.50 -17.44 46.33
C GLY A 24 12.49 -17.03 45.24
N GLN A 25 12.39 -15.74 44.92
CA GLN A 25 11.52 -15.26 43.84
C GLN A 25 11.94 -15.81 42.47
N LYS A 26 13.24 -15.82 42.14
CA LYS A 26 13.75 -16.33 40.86
C LYS A 26 13.51 -17.83 40.70
N ILE A 27 13.69 -18.63 41.75
CA ILE A 27 13.37 -20.08 41.74
C ILE A 27 11.87 -20.28 41.55
N THR A 28 11.03 -19.52 42.27
CA THR A 28 9.56 -19.61 42.16
C THR A 28 9.08 -19.24 40.75
N ALA A 29 9.61 -18.15 40.17
CA ALA A 29 9.29 -17.74 38.80
C ALA A 29 9.70 -18.79 37.76
N GLY A 30 10.87 -19.41 37.92
CA GLY A 30 11.34 -20.51 37.08
C GLY A 30 10.42 -21.74 37.15
N MET A 31 10.01 -22.15 38.36
CA MET A 31 9.09 -23.26 38.57
C MET A 31 7.69 -22.97 38.02
N SER A 32 7.18 -21.75 38.21
CA SER A 32 5.88 -21.33 37.64
C SER A 32 5.90 -21.32 36.11
N SER A 33 6.98 -20.82 35.48
CA SER A 33 7.13 -20.84 34.02
C SER A 33 7.21 -22.28 33.48
N MET A 34 7.93 -23.16 34.17
CA MET A 34 8.03 -24.58 33.79
C MET A 34 6.69 -25.32 33.97
N SER A 35 5.95 -25.04 35.06
CA SER A 35 4.59 -25.57 35.28
C SER A 35 3.60 -25.09 34.22
N PHE A 36 3.67 -23.81 33.83
CA PHE A 36 2.84 -23.25 32.77
C PHE A 36 3.09 -23.95 31.42
N LYS A 37 4.36 -24.05 31.00
CA LYS A 37 4.75 -24.81 29.80
C LYS A 37 4.34 -26.28 29.87
N MET A 38 4.49 -26.92 31.03
CA MET A 38 4.12 -28.32 31.17
C MET A 38 2.61 -28.54 31.11
N LYS A 39 1.80 -27.58 31.59
CA LYS A 39 0.34 -27.57 31.40
C LYS A 39 -0.06 -27.45 29.93
N GLU A 40 0.68 -26.64 29.16
CA GLU A 40 0.49 -26.46 27.71
C GLU A 40 0.73 -27.78 26.93
N PHE A 41 1.67 -28.62 27.36
CA PHE A 41 1.93 -29.95 26.76
C PHE A 41 0.88 -31.03 27.07
N PHE A 42 0.00 -30.83 28.06
CA PHE A 42 -0.99 -31.83 28.50
C PHE A 42 -2.44 -31.46 28.18
N GLN A 43 -2.69 -30.30 27.58
CA GLN A 43 -4.00 -29.96 27.04
C GLN A 43 -4.14 -30.55 25.62
N GLY A 44 -5.29 -31.16 25.33
CA GLY A 44 -5.63 -31.59 23.97
C GLY A 44 -5.72 -30.39 23.01
N PRO A 45 -5.90 -30.62 21.69
CA PRO A 45 -5.93 -29.55 20.69
C PRO A 45 -6.89 -28.45 21.14
N ASN A 46 -6.34 -27.25 21.33
CA ASN A 46 -7.09 -26.13 21.86
C ASN A 46 -8.18 -25.75 20.85
N GLN A 47 -9.38 -25.43 21.31
CA GLN A 47 -10.47 -24.99 20.43
C GLN A 47 -10.03 -23.80 19.56
N ALA A 48 -9.21 -22.90 20.12
CA ALA A 48 -8.60 -21.80 19.39
C ALA A 48 -7.61 -22.25 18.30
N ASP A 49 -6.83 -23.31 18.54
CA ASP A 49 -5.89 -23.83 17.52
C ASP A 49 -6.66 -24.30 16.29
N ASN A 50 -7.68 -25.16 16.46
CA ASN A 50 -8.46 -25.70 15.35
C ASN A 50 -9.15 -24.59 14.53
N LEU A 51 -9.74 -23.59 15.20
CA LEU A 51 -10.47 -22.51 14.54
C LEU A 51 -9.55 -21.55 13.78
N VAL A 52 -8.37 -21.25 14.31
CA VAL A 52 -7.35 -20.48 13.58
C VAL A 52 -6.76 -21.32 12.44
N GLU A 53 -6.59 -22.63 12.60
CA GLU A 53 -6.17 -23.52 11.51
C GLU A 53 -7.15 -23.52 10.34
N GLU A 54 -8.46 -23.53 10.62
CA GLU A 54 -9.53 -23.42 9.62
C GLU A 54 -9.54 -22.04 8.94
N ALA A 55 -9.60 -20.95 9.71
CA ALA A 55 -9.60 -19.57 9.19
C ALA A 55 -8.32 -19.17 8.41
N THR A 56 -7.23 -19.95 8.57
CA THR A 56 -5.95 -19.72 7.90
C THR A 56 -5.50 -20.93 7.07
N ALA A 57 -6.42 -21.81 6.67
CA ALA A 57 -6.11 -23.04 5.96
C ALA A 57 -5.39 -22.76 4.63
N GLU A 58 -4.39 -23.57 4.29
CA GLU A 58 -3.56 -23.38 3.08
C GLU A 58 -4.36 -23.55 1.77
N THR A 59 -5.56 -24.13 1.86
CA THR A 59 -6.53 -24.27 0.76
C THR A 59 -7.34 -23.01 0.48
N LEU A 60 -7.34 -22.00 1.37
CA LEU A 60 -8.07 -20.75 1.16
C LEU A 60 -7.27 -19.83 0.23
N ASP A 61 -7.86 -19.43 -0.90
CA ASP A 61 -7.22 -18.52 -1.86
C ASP A 61 -7.22 -17.06 -1.38
N GLU A 62 -8.21 -16.67 -0.57
CA GLU A 62 -8.37 -15.35 0.03
C GLU A 62 -8.78 -15.45 1.52
N PRO A 63 -8.66 -14.38 2.32
CA PRO A 63 -9.13 -14.38 3.71
C PRO A 63 -10.64 -14.61 3.80
N ASP A 64 -11.06 -15.59 4.60
CA ASP A 64 -12.48 -15.75 4.93
C ASP A 64 -12.91 -14.68 5.93
N TRP A 65 -13.50 -13.60 5.41
CA TRP A 65 -13.99 -12.50 6.23
C TRP A 65 -15.19 -12.87 7.10
N ALA A 66 -15.96 -13.91 6.75
CA ALA A 66 -17.07 -14.36 7.59
C ALA A 66 -16.52 -15.08 8.82
N THR A 67 -15.62 -16.06 8.62
CA THR A 67 -14.95 -16.75 9.73
C THR A 67 -14.12 -15.79 10.57
N ASN A 68 -13.33 -14.89 9.97
CA ASN A 68 -12.51 -13.93 10.73
C ASN A 68 -13.35 -13.02 11.63
N LEU A 69 -14.53 -12.59 11.19
CA LEU A 69 -15.44 -11.77 12.01
C LEU A 69 -16.16 -12.60 13.08
N GLU A 70 -16.59 -13.82 12.75
CA GLU A 70 -17.15 -14.75 13.74
C GLU A 70 -16.15 -15.04 14.87
N LEU A 71 -14.86 -15.21 14.56
CA LEU A 71 -13.81 -15.38 15.57
C LEU A 71 -13.67 -14.16 16.49
N CYS A 72 -13.82 -12.93 15.96
CA CYS A 72 -13.87 -11.72 16.78
C CYS A 72 -15.10 -11.70 17.69
N ASP A 73 -16.28 -12.08 17.16
CA ASP A 73 -17.50 -12.20 17.97
C ASP A 73 -17.36 -13.26 19.06
N MET A 74 -16.71 -14.40 18.79
CA MET A 74 -16.46 -15.45 19.78
C MET A 74 -15.54 -14.96 20.92
N ILE A 75 -14.56 -14.11 20.63
CA ILE A 75 -13.70 -13.47 21.65
C ILE A 75 -14.52 -12.45 22.46
N ASN A 76 -15.24 -11.56 21.77
CA ASN A 76 -15.99 -10.47 22.40
C ASN A 76 -17.16 -10.97 23.29
N HIS A 77 -17.75 -12.12 22.96
CA HIS A 77 -18.74 -12.81 23.78
C HIS A 77 -18.14 -13.84 24.75
N GLU A 78 -16.81 -13.80 24.98
CA GLU A 78 -16.05 -14.67 25.90
C GLU A 78 -16.26 -16.19 25.68
N ARG A 79 -16.68 -16.60 24.47
CA ARG A 79 -16.80 -18.01 24.06
C ARG A 79 -15.44 -18.66 23.84
N ILE A 80 -14.43 -17.85 23.48
CA ILE A 80 -13.03 -18.23 23.32
C ILE A 80 -12.15 -17.24 24.08
N SER A 81 -11.11 -17.76 24.73
CA SER A 81 -10.05 -16.99 25.36
C SER A 81 -9.25 -16.18 24.33
N SER A 82 -9.23 -14.85 24.47
CA SER A 82 -8.41 -13.94 23.64
C SER A 82 -6.95 -14.36 23.61
N ILE A 83 -6.41 -14.74 24.77
CA ILE A 83 -5.03 -15.20 24.95
C ILE A 83 -4.77 -16.45 24.08
N ASP A 84 -5.68 -17.42 24.11
CA ASP A 84 -5.49 -18.67 23.38
C ASP A 84 -5.67 -18.49 21.86
N MET A 85 -6.53 -17.56 21.43
CA MET A 85 -6.57 -17.11 20.03
C MET A 85 -5.24 -16.50 19.60
N ILE A 86 -4.68 -15.57 20.39
CA ILE A 86 -3.40 -14.94 20.06
C ILE A 86 -2.24 -15.96 20.04
N ARG A 87 -2.24 -16.96 20.93
CA ARG A 87 -1.29 -18.09 20.88
C ARG A 87 -1.44 -18.92 19.61
N ALA A 88 -2.68 -19.26 19.23
CA ALA A 88 -2.94 -20.00 17.99
C ALA A 88 -2.46 -19.22 16.76
N ILE A 89 -2.80 -17.93 16.66
CA ILE A 89 -2.30 -17.01 15.62
C ILE A 89 -0.77 -16.98 15.60
N LYS A 90 -0.10 -16.86 16.75
CA LYS A 90 1.36 -16.89 16.85
C LYS A 90 1.95 -18.20 16.32
N LYS A 91 1.41 -19.37 16.69
CA LYS A 91 1.85 -20.68 16.18
C LYS A 91 1.77 -20.72 14.65
N ARG A 92 0.72 -20.15 14.06
CA ARG A 92 0.49 -20.14 12.61
C ARG A 92 1.43 -19.17 11.87
N ILE A 93 1.80 -18.03 12.45
CA ILE A 93 2.86 -17.14 11.91
C ILE A 93 4.22 -17.87 11.84
N MET A 94 4.53 -18.74 12.80
CA MET A 94 5.79 -19.50 12.84
C MET A 94 5.90 -20.58 11.76
N LEU A 95 4.80 -20.95 11.08
CA LEU A 95 4.82 -21.91 9.97
C LEU A 95 5.48 -21.29 8.73
N LYS A 96 6.10 -22.12 7.89
CA LYS A 96 6.83 -21.68 6.67
C LYS A 96 5.97 -21.58 5.41
N SER A 97 4.68 -21.95 5.46
CA SER A 97 3.78 -21.72 4.32
C SER A 97 3.50 -20.23 4.17
N ALA A 98 3.79 -19.70 2.98
CA ALA A 98 3.52 -18.31 2.66
C ALA A 98 2.01 -17.98 2.70
N ARG A 99 1.15 -18.93 2.31
CA ARG A 99 -0.31 -18.77 2.36
C ARG A 99 -0.78 -18.62 3.80
N ILE A 100 -0.41 -19.58 4.66
CA ILE A 100 -0.82 -19.59 6.07
C ILE A 100 -0.35 -18.31 6.76
N GLN A 101 0.92 -17.92 6.59
CA GLN A 101 1.46 -16.68 7.16
C GLN A 101 0.65 -15.45 6.74
N TYR A 102 0.34 -15.30 5.45
CA TYR A 102 -0.40 -14.14 4.95
C TYR A 102 -1.82 -14.07 5.52
N LEU A 103 -2.58 -15.17 5.45
CA LEU A 103 -3.92 -15.27 6.01
C LEU A 103 -3.91 -15.01 7.53
N THR A 104 -2.92 -15.54 8.24
CA THR A 104 -2.75 -15.34 9.68
C THR A 104 -2.45 -13.87 10.03
N LEU A 105 -1.66 -13.16 9.23
CA LEU A 105 -1.41 -11.73 9.43
C LEU A 105 -2.67 -10.88 9.16
N VAL A 106 -3.55 -11.29 8.24
CA VAL A 106 -4.85 -10.64 8.01
C VAL A 106 -5.83 -10.94 9.16
N LEU A 107 -5.87 -12.17 9.66
CA LEU A 107 -6.67 -12.53 10.84
C LEU A 107 -6.19 -11.75 12.08
N LEU A 108 -4.86 -11.67 12.31
CA LEU A 108 -4.28 -10.87 13.40
C LEU A 108 -4.70 -9.40 13.33
N GLU A 109 -4.62 -8.78 12.14
CA GLU A 109 -5.11 -7.42 11.91
C GLU A 109 -6.60 -7.28 12.25
N THR A 110 -7.41 -8.25 11.85
CA THR A 110 -8.86 -8.25 12.10
C THR A 110 -9.15 -8.35 13.59
N VAL A 111 -8.48 -9.25 14.31
CA VAL A 111 -8.65 -9.44 15.76
C VAL A 111 -8.22 -8.19 16.53
N VAL A 112 -7.08 -7.56 16.22
CA VAL A 112 -6.65 -6.34 16.95
C VAL A 112 -7.55 -5.13 16.68
N LYS A 113 -8.22 -5.07 15.53
CA LYS A 113 -9.18 -4.01 15.20
C LYS A 113 -10.55 -4.17 15.86
N ASN A 114 -10.94 -5.39 16.24
CA ASN A 114 -12.31 -5.71 16.68
C ASN A 114 -12.41 -6.21 18.13
N CYS A 115 -11.28 -6.49 18.82
CA CYS A 115 -11.27 -7.04 20.17
C CYS A 115 -10.40 -6.19 21.12
N GLU A 116 -11.02 -5.52 22.10
CA GLU A 116 -10.36 -4.54 22.99
C GLU A 116 -9.07 -5.06 23.66
N LYS A 117 -9.09 -6.31 24.13
CA LYS A 117 -7.96 -6.94 24.85
C LYS A 117 -6.81 -7.38 23.92
N ALA A 118 -7.03 -7.44 22.61
CA ALA A 118 -6.10 -8.10 21.68
C ALA A 118 -4.71 -7.45 21.66
N PHE A 119 -4.61 -6.12 21.67
CA PHE A 119 -3.30 -5.44 21.70
C PHE A 119 -2.47 -5.76 22.95
N SER A 120 -3.10 -5.88 24.12
CA SER A 120 -2.40 -6.34 25.34
C SER A 120 -1.94 -7.78 25.25
N GLU A 121 -2.74 -8.69 24.67
CA GLU A 121 -2.34 -10.10 24.55
C GLU A 121 -1.27 -10.32 23.46
N VAL A 122 -1.33 -9.58 22.35
CA VAL A 122 -0.29 -9.58 21.29
C VAL A 122 1.08 -9.16 21.84
N ALA A 123 1.09 -8.20 22.77
CA ALA A 123 2.27 -7.79 23.52
C ALA A 123 2.71 -8.86 24.53
N ALA A 124 1.79 -9.38 25.35
CA ALA A 124 2.08 -10.37 26.40
C ALA A 124 2.61 -11.70 25.85
N GLU A 125 2.01 -12.20 24.77
CA GLU A 125 2.42 -13.43 24.07
C GLU A 125 3.61 -13.20 23.13
N ARG A 126 4.15 -11.98 23.04
CA ARG A 126 5.34 -11.62 22.25
C ARG A 126 5.19 -11.99 20.77
N VAL A 127 4.05 -11.65 20.16
CA VAL A 127 3.78 -11.90 18.74
C VAL A 127 4.70 -11.07 17.84
N LEU A 128 5.01 -9.83 18.26
CA LEU A 128 5.95 -8.94 17.58
C LEU A 128 7.33 -9.59 17.35
N ASP A 129 7.83 -10.40 18.30
CA ASP A 129 9.11 -11.11 18.13
C ASP A 129 9.07 -12.08 16.94
N GLU A 130 7.95 -12.79 16.72
CA GLU A 130 7.80 -13.71 15.60
C GLU A 130 7.57 -12.96 14.28
N MET A 131 6.89 -11.80 14.32
CA MET A 131 6.77 -10.91 13.15
C MET A 131 8.13 -10.32 12.74
N VAL A 132 8.97 -9.93 13.69
CA VAL A 132 10.35 -9.48 13.42
C VAL A 132 11.19 -10.61 12.82
N LYS A 133 11.09 -11.84 13.35
CA LYS A 133 11.77 -13.00 12.73
C LYS A 133 11.27 -13.29 11.32
N LEU A 134 9.96 -13.13 11.06
CA LEU A 134 9.38 -13.27 9.72
C LEU A 134 9.92 -12.21 8.76
N ILE A 135 10.11 -10.97 9.21
CA ILE A 135 10.72 -9.89 8.43
C ILE A 135 12.19 -10.19 8.14
N ASP A 136 12.93 -10.66 9.16
CA ASP A 136 14.38 -10.89 9.12
C ASP A 136 14.79 -12.17 8.36
N ASP A 137 13.89 -13.15 8.22
CA ASP A 137 14.13 -14.34 7.40
C ASP A 137 14.16 -13.96 5.91
N PRO A 138 15.29 -14.13 5.20
CA PRO A 138 15.40 -13.78 3.78
C PRO A 138 14.53 -14.65 2.87
N GLN A 139 14.08 -15.83 3.32
CA GLN A 139 13.20 -16.72 2.55
C GLN A 139 11.72 -16.30 2.62
N THR A 140 11.34 -15.39 3.52
CA THR A 140 9.96 -14.89 3.60
C THR A 140 9.55 -14.18 2.31
N VAL A 141 8.38 -14.55 1.79
CA VAL A 141 7.76 -13.93 0.60
C VAL A 141 7.54 -12.44 0.83
N VAL A 142 7.84 -11.62 -0.19
CA VAL A 142 7.79 -10.14 -0.11
C VAL A 142 6.46 -9.64 0.42
N ASN A 143 5.33 -10.16 -0.07
CA ASN A 143 3.99 -9.74 0.38
C ASN A 143 3.77 -9.98 1.88
N ASN A 144 4.29 -11.08 2.45
CA ASN A 144 4.16 -11.41 3.86
C ASN A 144 5.02 -10.47 4.73
N ARG A 145 6.25 -10.22 4.29
CA ARG A 145 7.16 -9.26 4.92
C ARG A 145 6.55 -7.85 4.91
N ASN A 146 6.03 -7.41 3.77
CA ASN A 146 5.36 -6.11 3.62
C ASN A 146 4.12 -6.04 4.52
N LYS A 147 3.29 -7.08 4.56
CA LYS A 147 2.12 -7.13 5.44
C LYS A 147 2.51 -6.98 6.92
N ALA A 148 3.54 -7.69 7.38
CA ALA A 148 4.04 -7.56 8.74
C ALA A 148 4.62 -6.16 9.03
N LEU A 149 5.33 -5.56 8.07
CA LEU A 149 5.84 -4.19 8.19
C LEU A 149 4.71 -3.16 8.29
N ILE A 150 3.68 -3.24 7.44
CA ILE A 150 2.49 -2.36 7.47
C ILE A 150 1.82 -2.39 8.85
N LEU A 151 1.67 -3.58 9.43
CA LEU A 151 1.07 -3.73 10.77
C LEU A 151 1.95 -3.11 11.85
N ILE A 152 3.27 -3.38 11.85
CA ILE A 152 4.19 -2.80 12.85
C ILE A 152 4.29 -1.27 12.71
N GLU A 153 4.21 -0.73 11.50
CA GLU A 153 4.14 0.71 11.26
C GLU A 153 2.85 1.31 11.83
N ALA A 154 1.69 0.78 11.45
CA ALA A 154 0.39 1.26 11.92
C ALA A 154 0.28 1.23 13.46
N TRP A 155 0.80 0.18 14.11
CA TRP A 155 0.78 0.08 15.58
C TRP A 155 1.87 0.93 16.24
N GLY A 156 3.05 1.04 15.63
CA GLY A 156 4.16 1.84 16.14
C GLY A 156 3.94 3.35 16.05
N GLU A 157 3.07 3.80 15.13
CA GLU A 157 2.66 5.20 14.97
C GLU A 157 1.39 5.57 15.76
N SER A 158 0.61 4.61 16.28
CA SER A 158 -0.58 4.89 17.11
C SER A 158 -0.22 5.29 18.56
N THR A 159 0.40 6.47 18.68
CA THR A 159 0.93 7.04 19.93
C THR A 159 -0.16 7.56 20.89
N GLU A 160 -1.44 7.52 20.50
CA GLU A 160 -2.57 7.83 21.37
C GLU A 160 -3.19 6.56 21.95
N GLU A 161 -3.58 5.61 21.10
CA GLU A 161 -4.26 4.38 21.52
C GLU A 161 -3.32 3.40 22.23
N LEU A 162 -2.09 3.22 21.72
CA LEU A 162 -1.16 2.19 22.18
C LEU A 162 -0.06 2.72 23.12
N ARG A 163 -0.20 3.96 23.62
CA ARG A 163 0.77 4.62 24.52
C ARG A 163 1.13 3.81 25.78
N TYR A 164 0.21 2.97 26.25
CA TYR A 164 0.41 2.12 27.42
C TYR A 164 1.16 0.80 27.11
N LEU A 165 1.44 0.51 25.84
CA LEU A 165 2.16 -0.66 25.34
C LEU A 165 3.38 -0.20 24.51
N PRO A 166 4.44 0.33 25.15
CA PRO A 166 5.60 0.92 24.45
C PRO A 166 6.32 -0.03 23.49
N VAL A 167 6.15 -1.35 23.66
CA VAL A 167 6.74 -2.40 22.81
C VAL A 167 6.41 -2.22 21.32
N TYR A 168 5.26 -1.65 20.95
CA TYR A 168 4.90 -1.39 19.54
C TYR A 168 5.80 -0.29 18.95
N GLU A 169 5.87 0.86 19.63
CA GLU A 169 6.71 2.00 19.22
C GLU A 169 8.21 1.64 19.25
N GLU A 170 8.66 0.89 20.27
CA GLU A 170 10.03 0.39 20.39
C GLU A 170 10.39 -0.57 19.24
N THR A 171 9.50 -1.51 18.90
CA THR A 171 9.72 -2.44 17.79
C THR A 171 9.83 -1.70 16.46
N TYR A 172 8.91 -0.75 16.21
CA TYR A 172 8.92 0.08 15.01
C TYR A 172 10.20 0.90 14.86
N LYS A 173 10.60 1.64 15.92
CA LYS A 173 11.84 2.42 15.94
C LYS A 173 13.08 1.53 15.82
N SER A 174 13.07 0.35 16.41
CA SER A 174 14.15 -0.64 16.29
C SER A 174 14.36 -1.04 14.83
N LEU A 175 13.30 -1.45 14.13
CA LEU A 175 13.38 -1.80 12.70
C LEU A 175 13.82 -0.60 11.83
N LYS A 176 13.29 0.61 12.07
CA LYS A 176 13.75 1.83 11.37
C LYS A 176 15.24 2.10 11.60
N SER A 177 15.74 1.98 12.84
CA SER A 177 17.16 2.23 13.15
C SER A 177 18.11 1.19 12.56
N ARG A 178 17.61 -0.03 12.28
CA ARG A 178 18.29 -1.08 11.52
C ARG A 178 18.33 -0.83 10.00
N GLY A 179 17.74 0.28 9.52
CA GLY A 179 17.67 0.64 8.10
C GLY A 179 16.56 -0.07 7.32
N ILE A 180 15.63 -0.75 7.99
CA ILE A 180 14.51 -1.41 7.31
C ILE A 180 13.56 -0.34 6.79
N ARG A 181 13.33 -0.36 5.47
CA ARG A 181 12.33 0.46 4.81
C ARG A 181 10.96 -0.15 5.05
N PHE A 182 10.10 0.59 5.72
CA PHE A 182 8.67 0.30 5.75
C PHE A 182 8.06 0.67 4.38
N PRO A 183 7.07 -0.09 3.90
CA PRO A 183 6.44 0.12 2.59
C PRO A 183 5.41 1.27 2.61
N GLY A 184 5.32 2.00 3.74
CA GLY A 184 4.64 3.27 3.90
C GLY A 184 3.16 3.29 3.52
N ARG A 185 2.66 4.51 3.38
CA ARG A 185 1.45 4.80 2.60
C ARG A 185 1.83 5.46 1.27
N ASP A 186 2.97 5.08 0.70
CA ASP A 186 3.36 5.55 -0.63
C ASP A 186 2.38 5.03 -1.69
N THR A 187 1.71 5.99 -2.32
CA THR A 187 0.86 5.86 -3.50
C THR A 187 1.58 5.23 -4.70
N GLU A 188 2.90 5.06 -4.63
CA GLU A 188 3.73 4.33 -5.60
C GLU A 188 3.70 2.79 -5.45
N SER A 189 3.20 2.25 -4.33
CA SER A 189 3.03 0.79 -4.17
C SER A 189 1.87 0.20 -5.01
N LEU A 190 1.20 1.04 -5.81
CA LEU A 190 0.31 0.63 -6.91
C LEU A 190 1.09 0.43 -8.23
N ALA A 191 2.25 -0.25 -8.17
CA ALA A 191 2.92 -0.72 -9.37
C ALA A 191 1.96 -1.63 -10.16
N PRO A 192 1.60 -1.32 -11.42
CA PRO A 192 0.65 -2.12 -12.17
C PRO A 192 1.20 -3.53 -12.36
N ILE A 193 0.48 -4.53 -11.84
CA ILE A 193 0.78 -5.93 -12.17
C ILE A 193 0.53 -6.07 -13.67
N PHE A 194 1.62 -6.21 -14.44
CA PHE A 194 1.58 -6.56 -15.86
C PHE A 194 1.13 -8.02 -16.00
N THR A 195 -0.17 -8.27 -15.82
CA THR A 195 -0.82 -9.47 -16.32
C THR A 195 -0.91 -9.35 -17.84
N PRO A 196 -0.24 -10.22 -18.62
CA PRO A 196 -0.45 -10.23 -20.07
C PRO A 196 -1.93 -10.57 -20.36
N PRO A 197 -2.52 -9.99 -21.43
CA PRO A 197 -3.95 -10.10 -21.68
C PRO A 197 -4.40 -11.56 -21.82
N ARG A 198 -5.46 -11.92 -21.09
CA ARG A 198 -6.11 -13.23 -21.20
C ARG A 198 -6.60 -13.43 -22.64
N SER A 199 -5.97 -14.34 -23.37
CA SER A 199 -6.53 -14.85 -24.63
C SER A 199 -7.59 -15.89 -24.30
N ILE A 200 -8.85 -15.45 -24.19
CA ILE A 200 -10.02 -16.33 -24.10
C ILE A 200 -10.96 -15.91 -25.23
N GLN A 201 -11.16 -16.81 -26.19
CA GLN A 201 -12.18 -16.65 -27.23
C GLN A 201 -13.58 -16.67 -26.59
N ALA A 202 -14.46 -15.79 -27.06
CA ALA A 202 -15.86 -15.78 -26.62
C ALA A 202 -16.53 -17.12 -26.97
N PRO A 203 -17.20 -17.80 -26.02
CA PRO A 203 -18.03 -18.96 -26.34
C PRO A 203 -19.29 -18.51 -27.10
N GLU A 204 -19.62 -19.21 -28.18
CA GLU A 204 -20.87 -18.99 -28.90
C GLU A 204 -22.10 -19.39 -28.07
N VAL A 205 -23.22 -18.76 -28.39
CA VAL A 205 -24.51 -18.91 -27.70
C VAL A 205 -25.11 -20.29 -27.94
N PHE A 206 -25.37 -21.04 -26.87
CA PHE A 206 -26.29 -22.18 -26.87
C PHE A 206 -27.46 -21.91 -25.90
N PRO A 207 -28.72 -22.06 -26.32
CA PRO A 207 -29.88 -21.81 -25.47
C PRO A 207 -30.20 -23.00 -24.57
N VAL A 208 -30.46 -22.75 -23.28
CA VAL A 208 -30.95 -23.75 -22.30
C VAL A 208 -32.24 -23.22 -21.64
N PRO A 209 -33.27 -24.05 -21.40
CA PRO A 209 -34.57 -23.59 -20.86
C PRO A 209 -34.51 -23.23 -19.37
N PRO A 210 -35.52 -22.51 -18.84
CA PRO A 210 -35.45 -21.94 -17.49
C PRO A 210 -35.69 -22.99 -16.39
N GLN A 211 -34.84 -22.96 -15.36
CA GLN A 211 -35.15 -23.52 -14.05
C GLN A 211 -34.82 -22.49 -12.96
N ASN A 212 -35.81 -22.22 -12.11
CA ASN A 212 -35.69 -21.30 -10.99
C ASN A 212 -34.72 -21.85 -9.94
N VAL A 213 -33.59 -21.15 -9.75
CA VAL A 213 -32.96 -21.03 -8.43
C VAL A 213 -32.50 -19.57 -8.30
N HIS A 214 -33.15 -18.80 -7.41
CA HIS A 214 -32.57 -17.55 -6.94
C HIS A 214 -31.35 -17.90 -6.09
N GLN A 215 -30.17 -17.54 -6.57
CA GLN A 215 -28.96 -17.53 -5.77
C GLN A 215 -28.19 -16.26 -6.13
N GLU A 216 -28.68 -15.14 -5.60
CA GLU A 216 -27.93 -13.89 -5.62
C GLU A 216 -26.61 -14.10 -4.89
N ILE A 217 -25.51 -13.89 -5.60
CA ILE A 217 -24.19 -13.76 -5.01
C ILE A 217 -24.16 -12.35 -4.41
N PRO A 218 -24.07 -12.17 -3.08
CA PRO A 218 -24.03 -10.84 -2.51
C PRO A 218 -22.68 -10.19 -2.82
N VAL A 219 -22.64 -9.39 -3.90
CA VAL A 219 -21.58 -8.41 -4.09
C VAL A 219 -21.67 -7.48 -2.88
N ARG A 220 -20.65 -7.50 -2.01
CA ARG A 220 -20.67 -6.82 -0.71
C ARG A 220 -20.65 -5.31 -0.92
N GLY A 221 -21.85 -4.72 -1.04
CA GLY A 221 -22.06 -3.29 -1.22
C GLY A 221 -21.50 -2.48 -0.05
N LEU A 222 -21.27 -1.18 -0.30
CA LEU A 222 -20.93 -0.22 0.75
C LEU A 222 -22.12 -0.07 1.71
N SER A 223 -21.86 0.21 3.00
CA SER A 223 -22.96 0.57 3.91
C SER A 223 -23.61 1.90 3.49
N ALA A 224 -24.83 2.17 3.93
CA ALA A 224 -25.50 3.46 3.66
C ALA A 224 -24.67 4.67 4.16
N GLU A 225 -23.96 4.50 5.29
CA GLU A 225 -23.09 5.53 5.86
C GLU A 225 -21.82 5.73 5.02
N GLN A 226 -21.18 4.64 4.57
CA GLN A 226 -20.02 4.69 3.68
C GLN A 226 -20.37 5.26 2.30
N THR A 227 -21.57 4.97 1.81
CA THR A 227 -22.10 5.48 0.54
C THR A 227 -22.32 6.99 0.62
N LYS A 228 -22.90 7.46 1.73
CA LYS A 228 -23.05 8.89 1.99
C LYS A 228 -21.70 9.61 2.12
N GLU A 229 -20.77 9.05 2.91
CA GLU A 229 -19.41 9.60 3.05
C GLU A 229 -18.69 9.69 1.69
N ALA A 230 -18.84 8.69 0.83
CA ALA A 230 -18.29 8.72 -0.52
C ALA A 230 -18.84 9.87 -1.38
N PHE A 231 -20.14 10.19 -1.27
CA PHE A 231 -20.73 11.36 -1.94
C PHE A 231 -20.27 12.68 -1.33
N ASP A 232 -20.19 12.79 0.00
CA ASP A 232 -19.72 13.99 0.70
C ASP A 232 -18.26 14.32 0.31
N VAL A 233 -17.38 13.30 0.28
CA VAL A 233 -15.98 13.42 -0.18
C VAL A 233 -15.92 13.78 -1.67
N ALA A 234 -16.74 13.15 -2.52
CA ALA A 234 -16.81 13.47 -3.94
C ALA A 234 -17.18 14.93 -4.18
N ARG A 235 -18.30 15.39 -3.60
CA ARG A 235 -18.79 16.77 -3.70
C ARG A 235 -17.75 17.79 -3.22
N ASN A 236 -17.09 17.54 -2.09
CA ASN A 236 -16.06 18.43 -1.56
C ASN A 236 -14.81 18.51 -2.48
N SER A 237 -14.30 17.37 -2.96
CA SER A 237 -13.16 17.35 -3.89
C SER A 237 -13.46 18.10 -5.19
N LEU A 238 -14.72 18.02 -5.65
CA LEU A 238 -15.22 18.64 -6.86
C LEU A 238 -15.36 20.16 -6.73
N GLU A 239 -15.90 20.63 -5.60
CA GLU A 239 -16.00 22.07 -5.29
C GLU A 239 -14.61 22.71 -5.20
N LEU A 240 -13.66 22.05 -4.51
CA LEU A 240 -12.28 22.53 -4.39
C LEU A 240 -11.57 22.58 -5.74
N LEU A 241 -11.62 21.50 -6.53
CA LEU A 241 -11.00 21.48 -7.86
C LEU A 241 -11.64 22.50 -8.82
N SER A 242 -12.97 22.60 -8.81
CA SER A 242 -13.71 23.59 -9.60
C SER A 242 -13.34 25.03 -9.23
N THR A 243 -13.13 25.30 -7.94
CA THR A 243 -12.66 26.60 -7.42
C THR A 243 -11.25 26.90 -7.92
N VAL A 244 -10.29 25.98 -7.75
CA VAL A 244 -8.91 26.14 -8.23
C VAL A 244 -8.87 26.40 -9.74
N LEU A 245 -9.59 25.59 -10.53
CA LEU A 245 -9.75 25.74 -11.99
C LEU A 245 -10.45 27.03 -12.44
N SER A 246 -11.10 27.75 -11.53
CA SER A 246 -11.81 29.00 -11.84
C SER A 246 -11.07 30.22 -11.29
N SER A 247 -10.21 30.05 -10.28
CA SER A 247 -9.39 31.11 -9.68
C SER A 247 -8.03 31.30 -10.36
N SER A 248 -7.45 30.26 -10.98
CA SER A 248 -6.21 30.40 -11.74
C SER A 248 -6.20 29.59 -13.05
N PRO A 249 -6.38 30.24 -14.22
CA PRO A 249 -6.29 29.60 -15.52
C PRO A 249 -4.83 29.50 -16.05
N GLN A 250 -3.84 29.76 -15.20
CA GLN A 250 -2.42 29.75 -15.59
C GLN A 250 -1.87 28.32 -15.54
N GLN A 251 -1.10 27.95 -16.57
CA GLN A 251 -0.65 26.56 -16.76
C GLN A 251 0.26 26.05 -15.62
N ASP A 252 0.94 26.97 -14.93
CA ASP A 252 1.75 26.68 -13.74
C ASP A 252 0.89 26.24 -12.53
N ALA A 253 -0.30 26.83 -12.35
CA ALA A 253 -1.23 26.44 -11.27
C ALA A 253 -1.91 25.07 -11.52
N LEU A 254 -1.91 24.60 -12.77
CA LEU A 254 -2.39 23.25 -13.14
C LEU A 254 -1.35 22.15 -12.89
N GLN A 255 -0.09 22.53 -12.65
CA GLN A 255 0.99 21.65 -12.22
C GLN A 255 1.25 21.71 -10.70
N ASP A 256 0.51 22.56 -9.96
CA ASP A 256 0.64 22.64 -8.51
C ASP A 256 0.26 21.31 -7.82
N ASP A 257 1.00 20.96 -6.77
CA ASP A 257 0.85 19.69 -6.05
C ASP A 257 -0.59 19.52 -5.50
N LEU A 258 -1.23 20.62 -5.05
CA LEU A 258 -2.62 20.59 -4.58
C LEU A 258 -3.59 20.27 -5.72
N THR A 259 -3.41 20.90 -6.89
CA THR A 259 -4.25 20.64 -8.07
C THR A 259 -4.12 19.18 -8.52
N SER A 260 -2.90 18.63 -8.54
CA SER A 260 -2.70 17.21 -8.90
C SER A 260 -3.36 16.25 -7.90
N THR A 261 -3.26 16.56 -6.60
CA THR A 261 -3.90 15.78 -5.52
C THR A 261 -5.42 15.80 -5.63
N LEU A 262 -6.01 16.98 -5.87
CA LEU A 262 -7.47 17.13 -6.05
C LEU A 262 -7.98 16.38 -7.29
N VAL A 263 -7.23 16.40 -8.40
CA VAL A 263 -7.55 15.61 -9.62
C VAL A 263 -7.49 14.10 -9.33
N GLN A 264 -6.49 13.64 -8.58
CA GLN A 264 -6.40 12.24 -8.17
C GLN A 264 -7.58 11.85 -7.25
N GLN A 265 -7.95 12.71 -6.30
CA GLN A 265 -9.09 12.49 -5.41
C GLN A 265 -10.42 12.42 -6.19
N CYS A 266 -10.63 13.32 -7.15
CA CYS A 266 -11.81 13.28 -8.03
C CYS A 266 -11.87 11.97 -8.84
N ARG A 267 -10.74 11.50 -9.38
CA ARG A 267 -10.66 10.20 -10.10
C ARG A 267 -10.93 9.00 -9.17
N GLN A 268 -10.45 9.04 -7.94
CA GLN A 268 -10.75 8.00 -6.94
C GLN A 268 -12.22 8.01 -6.53
N SER A 269 -12.81 9.18 -6.32
CA SER A 269 -14.25 9.35 -6.07
C SER A 269 -15.08 8.83 -7.25
N GLN A 270 -14.66 9.06 -8.49
CA GLN A 270 -15.34 8.56 -9.69
C GLN A 270 -15.47 7.03 -9.67
N LEU A 271 -14.40 6.31 -9.33
CA LEU A 271 -14.41 4.83 -9.23
C LEU A 271 -15.32 4.33 -8.11
N THR A 272 -15.34 5.02 -6.97
CA THR A 272 -16.24 4.68 -5.85
C THR A 272 -17.70 4.93 -6.21
N VAL A 273 -18.01 6.05 -6.85
CA VAL A 273 -19.37 6.39 -7.32
C VAL A 273 -19.82 5.44 -8.43
N GLN A 274 -18.95 5.05 -9.35
CA GLN A 274 -19.28 4.03 -10.35
C GLN A 274 -19.59 2.67 -9.69
N ARG A 275 -18.83 2.26 -8.67
CA ARG A 275 -19.18 1.06 -7.89
C ARG A 275 -20.54 1.19 -7.21
N ILE A 276 -20.88 2.36 -6.67
CA ILE A 276 -22.21 2.61 -6.08
C ILE A 276 -23.31 2.44 -7.13
N VAL A 277 -23.11 2.89 -8.38
CA VAL A 277 -24.05 2.63 -9.49
C VAL A 277 -24.15 1.14 -9.79
N GLU A 278 -23.03 0.41 -9.83
CA GLU A 278 -22.99 -1.04 -10.09
C GLU A 278 -23.62 -1.87 -8.97
N THR A 279 -23.60 -1.40 -7.71
CA THR A 279 -24.19 -2.07 -6.55
C THR A 279 -25.55 -1.51 -6.10
N GLY A 280 -26.07 -0.47 -6.76
CA GLY A 280 -27.25 0.28 -6.32
C GLY A 280 -28.58 -0.47 -6.41
N GLY A 281 -28.62 -1.58 -7.15
CA GLY A 281 -29.82 -2.42 -7.28
C GLY A 281 -31.01 -1.63 -7.85
N ASP A 282 -32.13 -1.69 -7.12
CA ASP A 282 -33.38 -1.01 -7.47
C ASP A 282 -33.58 0.35 -6.76
N ASP A 283 -32.57 0.89 -6.06
CA ASP A 283 -32.67 2.20 -5.40
C ASP A 283 -32.51 3.34 -6.42
N GLU A 284 -33.61 3.71 -7.07
CA GLU A 284 -33.67 4.79 -8.06
C GLU A 284 -33.14 6.13 -7.53
N ALA A 285 -33.31 6.43 -6.24
CA ALA A 285 -32.87 7.68 -5.64
C ALA A 285 -31.35 7.70 -5.47
N LEU A 286 -30.78 6.60 -4.97
CA LEU A 286 -29.33 6.40 -4.87
C LEU A 286 -28.66 6.41 -6.25
N LEU A 287 -29.25 5.72 -7.23
CA LEU A 287 -28.74 5.70 -8.61
C LEU A 287 -28.78 7.08 -9.25
N PHE A 288 -29.85 7.85 -9.05
CA PHE A 288 -29.95 9.23 -9.55
C PHE A 288 -28.88 10.14 -8.93
N GLU A 289 -28.67 10.07 -7.61
CA GLU A 289 -27.62 10.83 -6.94
C GLU A 289 -26.21 10.42 -7.41
N ALA A 290 -25.94 9.11 -7.51
CA ALA A 290 -24.67 8.58 -7.97
C ALA A 290 -24.34 9.00 -9.41
N LEU A 291 -25.32 8.93 -10.32
CA LEU A 291 -25.15 9.38 -11.70
C LEU A 291 -24.91 10.89 -11.77
N SER A 292 -25.67 11.71 -11.04
CA SER A 292 -25.47 13.16 -10.98
C SER A 292 -24.07 13.54 -10.50
N VAL A 293 -23.57 12.88 -9.44
CA VAL A 293 -22.21 13.10 -8.92
C VAL A 293 -21.15 12.62 -9.92
N ASN A 294 -21.37 11.51 -10.63
CA ASN A 294 -20.44 11.02 -11.67
C ASN A 294 -20.34 12.01 -12.85
N ASP A 295 -21.48 12.50 -13.35
CA ASP A 295 -21.54 13.48 -14.44
C ASP A 295 -20.84 14.80 -14.06
N GLU A 296 -21.02 15.27 -12.82
CA GLU A 296 -20.29 16.42 -12.30
C GLU A 296 -18.77 16.16 -12.25
N ILE A 297 -18.33 15.01 -11.73
CA ILE A 297 -16.90 14.64 -11.67
C ILE A 297 -16.30 14.60 -13.09
N GLN A 298 -16.97 13.95 -14.04
CA GLN A 298 -16.55 13.89 -15.43
C GLN A 298 -16.41 15.29 -16.04
N LYS A 299 -17.35 16.19 -15.76
CA LYS A 299 -17.33 17.57 -16.25
C LYS A 299 -16.14 18.36 -15.71
N VAL A 300 -15.84 18.27 -14.41
CA VAL A 300 -14.72 18.99 -13.79
C VAL A 300 -13.38 18.40 -14.22
N LEU A 301 -13.25 17.08 -14.31
CA LEU A 301 -12.05 16.43 -14.86
C LEU A 301 -11.82 16.77 -16.33
N SER A 302 -12.88 16.80 -17.16
CA SER A 302 -12.77 17.21 -18.56
C SER A 302 -12.26 18.65 -18.69
N LYS A 303 -12.77 19.58 -17.87
CA LYS A 303 -12.28 20.97 -17.82
C LYS A 303 -10.80 21.04 -17.44
N TYR A 304 -10.33 20.24 -16.47
CA TYR A 304 -8.91 20.17 -16.12
C TYR A 304 -8.06 19.68 -17.29
N GLU A 305 -8.44 18.58 -17.95
CA GLU A 305 -7.69 18.04 -19.09
C GLU A 305 -7.71 18.97 -20.32
N GLU A 306 -8.79 19.71 -20.55
CA GLU A 306 -8.85 20.77 -21.57
C GLU A 306 -7.88 21.91 -21.28
N MET A 307 -7.82 22.40 -20.04
CA MET A 307 -6.90 23.46 -19.62
C MET A 307 -5.44 22.99 -19.58
N LYS A 308 -5.20 21.69 -19.42
CA LYS A 308 -3.86 21.08 -19.44
C LYS A 308 -3.27 20.94 -20.85
N LYS A 309 -4.11 20.80 -21.88
CA LYS A 309 -3.64 20.74 -23.27
C LYS A 309 -2.86 22.02 -23.60
N PRO A 310 -1.64 21.93 -24.15
CA PRO A 310 -0.96 23.12 -24.65
C PRO A 310 -1.81 23.74 -25.76
N SER A 311 -2.08 25.04 -25.68
CA SER A 311 -2.71 25.76 -26.78
C SER A 311 -1.90 25.51 -28.05
N GLU A 312 -2.51 24.88 -29.05
CA GLU A 312 -1.99 24.97 -30.40
C GLU A 312 -2.01 26.45 -30.78
N VAL A 313 -0.82 27.04 -30.86
CA VAL A 313 -0.64 28.38 -31.38
C VAL A 313 -1.22 28.35 -32.80
N HIS A 314 -2.35 29.01 -33.00
CA HIS A 314 -2.77 29.43 -34.33
C HIS A 314 -1.58 30.17 -34.93
N ARG A 315 -0.85 29.50 -35.84
CA ARG A 315 0.03 30.19 -36.76
C ARG A 315 -0.88 31.08 -37.60
N GLU A 316 -0.89 32.36 -37.26
CA GLU A 316 -1.26 33.41 -38.19
C GLU A 316 -0.57 33.09 -39.53
N PRO A 317 -1.30 33.02 -40.65
CA PRO A 317 -0.66 32.83 -41.93
C PRO A 317 0.20 34.07 -42.20
N GLU A 318 1.53 33.92 -42.13
CA GLU A 318 2.46 34.98 -42.49
C GLU A 318 2.04 35.57 -43.86
N PRO A 319 1.94 36.91 -44.00
CA PRO A 319 1.57 37.51 -45.26
C PRO A 319 2.59 37.13 -46.32
N ALA A 320 2.12 36.46 -47.37
CA ALA A 320 2.99 35.93 -48.42
C ALA A 320 3.86 37.04 -49.03
N MET A 321 5.16 36.99 -48.76
CA MET A 321 6.12 37.90 -49.39
C MET A 321 6.16 37.62 -50.89
N ILE A 322 5.63 38.56 -51.67
CA ILE A 322 5.71 38.54 -53.13
C ILE A 322 7.18 38.63 -53.52
N ALA A 323 7.70 37.60 -54.18
CA ALA A 323 9.02 37.66 -54.81
C ALA A 323 8.96 38.68 -55.96
N VAL A 324 9.55 39.85 -55.74
CA VAL A 324 9.79 40.82 -56.81
C VAL A 324 10.78 40.18 -57.79
N ALA A 325 10.33 39.91 -59.00
CA ALA A 325 11.20 39.48 -60.08
C ALA A 325 12.17 40.62 -60.43
N ALA A 326 13.46 40.42 -60.15
CA ALA A 326 14.50 41.23 -60.74
C ALA A 326 14.71 40.75 -62.19
N GLU A 327 14.41 41.60 -63.17
CA GLU A 327 14.71 41.29 -64.57
C GLU A 327 16.22 41.25 -64.79
N PRO A 328 16.73 40.34 -65.65
CA PRO A 328 18.14 40.30 -66.00
C PRO A 328 18.46 41.35 -67.08
N ASP A 329 19.19 42.40 -66.70
CA ASP A 329 19.76 43.37 -67.64
C ASP A 329 20.77 42.68 -68.59
N GLU A 330 20.59 42.87 -69.90
CA GLU A 330 21.40 42.27 -70.97
C GLU A 330 22.47 43.26 -71.46
N PRO A 331 23.78 42.97 -71.37
CA PRO A 331 24.84 43.76 -71.99
C PRO A 331 25.30 43.17 -73.36
N PRO A 332 25.75 44.01 -74.30
CA PRO A 332 25.69 43.67 -75.73
C PRO A 332 26.88 42.88 -76.30
N HIS A 333 26.62 42.34 -77.50
CA HIS A 333 27.40 41.34 -78.23
C HIS A 333 28.50 41.93 -79.14
N VAL A 334 29.79 41.57 -78.89
CA VAL A 334 30.96 41.44 -79.82
C VAL A 334 32.04 40.58 -79.10
N GLY A 335 32.88 39.72 -79.70
CA GLY A 335 32.90 39.15 -81.06
C GLY A 335 34.31 38.74 -81.58
N LYS A 336 34.60 37.41 -81.66
CA LYS A 336 35.82 36.71 -82.20
C LYS A 336 37.18 36.94 -81.51
N GLU A 337 37.85 35.87 -81.05
CA GLU A 337 38.98 35.21 -81.75
C GLU A 337 39.45 33.89 -81.06
N GLU A 338 40.41 33.18 -81.64
CA GLU A 338 40.84 31.80 -81.31
C GLU A 338 42.01 31.70 -80.30
N SER A 339 42.09 30.61 -79.52
CA SER A 339 43.32 29.84 -79.16
C SER A 339 43.03 28.86 -78.00
N LEU A 340 43.08 27.54 -78.21
CA LEU A 340 44.25 26.62 -78.20
C LEU A 340 44.86 26.27 -76.82
N ILE A 341 44.63 24.99 -76.43
CA ILE A 341 45.62 24.02 -75.90
C ILE A 341 45.87 23.90 -74.36
N ARG A 342 45.90 22.61 -73.92
CA ARG A 342 46.54 21.96 -72.73
C ARG A 342 45.86 21.89 -71.34
N LYS A 343 45.39 20.67 -71.04
CA LYS A 343 45.59 19.89 -69.78
C LYS A 343 47.12 19.75 -69.45
N PRO A 344 47.60 19.29 -68.25
CA PRO A 344 46.93 18.40 -67.28
C PRO A 344 47.26 18.50 -65.75
N ALA A 345 46.48 17.73 -64.96
CA ALA A 345 46.83 16.87 -63.80
C ALA A 345 47.64 17.35 -62.56
N GLY A 346 47.10 16.97 -61.38
CA GLY A 346 47.82 16.71 -60.11
C GLY A 346 47.12 17.28 -58.87
N SER A 347 47.19 16.74 -57.65
CA SER A 347 47.56 15.39 -57.16
C SER A 347 47.32 15.33 -55.63
N ARG A 348 46.85 14.20 -55.05
CA ARG A 348 47.09 13.77 -53.63
C ARG A 348 46.48 14.67 -52.49
N THR A 349 46.21 14.26 -51.22
CA THR A 349 46.40 13.03 -50.42
C THR A 349 45.27 12.84 -49.36
N VAL A 350 45.04 11.58 -48.98
CA VAL A 350 44.38 10.97 -47.80
C VAL A 350 44.48 11.72 -46.44
N HIS A 351 43.46 11.59 -45.57
CA HIS A 351 43.67 11.25 -44.15
C HIS A 351 42.49 10.46 -43.54
N LEU A 352 42.82 9.47 -42.70
CA LEU A 352 41.95 8.58 -41.91
C LEU A 352 42.59 8.44 -40.50
N LEU A 353 41.88 7.80 -39.56
CA LEU A 353 42.25 7.39 -38.18
C LEU A 353 42.00 8.40 -37.05
N VAL A 354 41.59 8.01 -35.82
CA VAL A 354 40.89 6.79 -35.34
C VAL A 354 40.34 7.05 -33.92
N LEU A 355 39.42 6.21 -33.43
CA LEU A 355 38.92 6.20 -32.04
C LEU A 355 39.99 5.74 -31.03
N VAL A 356 39.86 6.14 -29.76
CA VAL A 356 40.05 5.35 -28.51
C VAL A 356 40.39 6.28 -27.33
N ALA A 357 39.69 6.10 -26.22
CA ALA A 357 40.00 6.57 -24.87
C ALA A 357 40.15 5.31 -23.97
N PRO A 358 40.48 5.38 -22.66
CA PRO A 358 40.80 6.54 -21.82
C PRO A 358 42.13 6.36 -21.02
N ASP A 359 42.42 7.26 -20.07
CA ASP A 359 42.64 6.85 -18.67
C ASP A 359 42.68 8.06 -17.70
N VAL A 360 42.29 7.80 -16.44
CA VAL A 360 42.15 8.70 -15.26
C VAL A 360 40.91 9.61 -15.23
#